data_AF-A0A838TN56-F1
#
_entry.id   AF-A0A838TN56-F1
#
_cell.length_a   1.000
_cell.length_b   1.000
_cell.length_c   1.000
_cell.angle_alpha   90.00
_cell.angle_beta   90.00
_cell.angle_gamma   90.00
#
_symmetry.space_group_name_H-M   'P 1'
#
loop_
_entity.id
_entity.type
_entity.pdbx_description
1 polymer ?
#
loop_
_entity_poly.entity_id
_entity_poly.type
_entity_poly.pdbx_seq_one_letter_code
_entity_poly.pdbx_strand_id
1 'polypeptide(L)'
;MKKLLFPLVAFLALSACSPKIYKSTEFDDVTSKHKIVAILPSDVTINLRPNEAKKTSVEQMESNRQSTGYAIQDKMYSWFLRQSDKFKYTVKFQDVSKTNSLLKDAGISYADLRERSKESIAKLLGVDAVISN
;
A
#
# COMPACT_ATOMS: atom_id res chain seq x y z
N MET A 1 53.97 9.22 -36.18
CA MET A 1 52.67 9.52 -35.55
C MET A 1 51.68 8.35 -35.66
N LYS A 2 52.07 7.11 -35.25
CA LYS A 2 51.23 5.90 -35.34
C LYS A 2 51.13 5.09 -34.04
N LYS A 3 51.80 5.52 -32.96
CA LYS A 3 51.89 4.77 -31.68
C LYS A 3 50.80 5.12 -30.65
N LEU A 4 49.92 6.09 -30.95
CA LEU A 4 48.81 6.51 -30.08
C LEU A 4 47.46 5.88 -30.44
N LEU A 5 47.38 5.12 -31.54
CA LEU A 5 46.15 4.46 -31.98
C LEU A 5 45.82 3.19 -31.18
N PHE A 6 46.82 2.55 -30.58
CA PHE A 6 46.65 1.29 -29.85
C PHE A 6 45.95 1.45 -28.48
N PRO A 7 46.27 2.45 -27.62
CA PRO A 7 45.57 2.61 -26.34
C PRO A 7 44.12 3.11 -26.49
N LEU A 8 43.78 3.78 -27.60
CA LEU A 8 42.42 4.29 -27.84
C LEU A 8 41.44 3.15 -28.16
N VAL A 9 41.88 2.12 -28.90
CA VAL A 9 41.06 0.95 -29.23
C VAL A 9 40.81 0.06 -28.00
N ALA A 10 41.80 -0.04 -27.09
CA ALA A 10 41.65 -0.78 -25.84
C ALA A 10 40.64 -0.15 -24.87
N PHE A 11 40.50 1.19 -24.86
CA PHE A 11 39.53 1.88 -24.01
C PHE A 11 38.08 1.71 -24.50
N LEU A 12 37.87 1.64 -25.82
CA LEU A 12 36.56 1.38 -26.44
C LEU A 12 36.03 -0.05 -26.17
N ALA A 13 36.91 -1.02 -25.98
CA ALA A 13 36.53 -2.41 -25.69
C ALA A 13 35.97 -2.61 -24.28
N LEU A 14 36.31 -1.74 -23.32
CA LEU A 14 35.85 -1.84 -21.92
C LEU A 14 34.44 -1.27 -21.70
N SER A 15 33.95 -0.41 -22.60
CA SER A 15 32.60 0.17 -22.55
C SER A 15 31.48 -0.75 -23.07
N ALA A 16 31.80 -1.95 -23.55
CA ALA A 16 30.83 -2.86 -24.16
C ALA A 16 30.03 -3.74 -23.16
N CYS A 17 30.35 -3.68 -21.86
CA CYS A 17 29.63 -4.41 -20.82
C CYS A 17 28.65 -3.49 -20.08
N SER A 18 27.57 -3.08 -20.76
CA SER A 18 26.38 -2.56 -20.08
C SER A 18 25.46 -3.74 -19.73
N PRO A 19 24.97 -3.87 -18.48
CA PRO A 19 24.05 -4.94 -18.12
C PRO A 19 22.78 -4.81 -18.98
N LYS A 20 22.50 -5.81 -19.81
CA LYS A 20 21.25 -5.89 -20.56
C LYS A 20 20.13 -6.12 -19.56
N ILE A 21 19.43 -5.05 -19.21
CA ILE A 21 18.19 -5.14 -18.43
C ILE A 21 17.15 -5.79 -19.34
N TYR A 22 16.88 -7.07 -19.10
CA TYR A 22 15.82 -7.80 -19.80
C TYR A 22 14.47 -7.32 -19.28
N LYS A 23 13.91 -6.31 -19.96
CA LYS A 23 12.48 -5.99 -19.89
C LYS A 23 11.78 -6.72 -21.03
N SER A 24 10.64 -7.35 -20.75
CA SER A 24 9.76 -7.83 -21.82
C SER A 24 9.24 -6.63 -22.61
N THR A 25 8.98 -6.82 -23.91
CA THR A 25 8.47 -5.77 -24.80
C THR A 25 7.12 -5.18 -24.32
N GLU A 26 6.40 -5.94 -23.48
CA GLU A 26 5.11 -5.57 -22.89
C GLU A 26 5.22 -5.04 -21.44
N PHE A 27 6.44 -4.98 -20.86
CA PHE A 27 6.63 -4.61 -19.46
C PHE A 27 6.07 -3.22 -19.14
N ASP A 28 6.35 -2.23 -19.99
CA ASP A 28 5.92 -0.85 -19.79
C ASP A 28 4.38 -0.69 -19.97
N ASP A 29 3.78 -1.43 -20.92
CA ASP A 29 2.32 -1.46 -21.13
C ASP A 29 1.56 -2.17 -20.00
N VAL A 30 2.14 -3.23 -19.43
CA VAL A 30 1.54 -3.98 -18.32
C VAL A 30 1.69 -3.20 -17.02
N THR A 31 2.84 -2.58 -16.75
CA THR A 31 3.07 -1.77 -15.54
C THR A 31 2.25 -0.49 -15.51
N SER A 32 1.98 0.15 -16.65
CA SER A 32 1.12 1.34 -16.71
C SER A 32 -0.34 1.10 -16.26
N LYS A 33 -0.80 -0.16 -16.29
CA LYS A 33 -2.15 -0.57 -15.87
C LYS A 33 -2.22 -1.09 -14.44
N HIS A 34 -1.07 -1.27 -13.77
CA HIS A 34 -1.05 -1.72 -12.38
C HIS A 34 -1.44 -0.58 -11.46
N LYS A 35 -2.44 -0.82 -10.61
CA LYS A 35 -2.86 0.14 -9.57
C LYS A 35 -2.51 -0.42 -8.21
N ILE A 36 -1.99 0.42 -7.33
CA ILE A 36 -1.76 0.12 -5.92
C ILE A 36 -2.90 0.73 -5.12
N VAL A 37 -3.54 -0.08 -4.28
CA VAL A 37 -4.66 0.34 -3.43
C VAL A 37 -4.32 0.04 -1.98
N ALA A 38 -4.53 0.99 -1.08
CA ALA A 38 -4.44 0.75 0.35
C ALA A 38 -5.85 0.52 0.94
N ILE A 39 -5.92 -0.29 1.98
CA ILE A 39 -7.16 -0.52 2.74
C ILE A 39 -6.96 0.17 4.08
N LEU A 40 -7.85 1.10 4.43
CA LEU A 40 -7.78 1.81 5.70
C LEU A 40 -8.44 0.99 6.82
N PRO A 41 -8.07 1.20 8.09
CA PRO A 41 -8.84 0.71 9.22
C PRO A 41 -10.31 1.11 9.05
N SER A 42 -11.20 0.13 9.15
CA SER A 42 -12.63 0.34 8.85
C SER A 42 -13.31 1.13 9.94
N ASP A 43 -14.29 1.92 9.57
CA ASP A 43 -14.97 2.75 10.52
C ASP A 43 -16.11 2.04 11.26
N VAL A 44 -15.84 1.57 12.47
CA VAL A 44 -16.78 0.70 13.21
C VAL A 44 -17.61 1.44 14.24
N THR A 45 -18.93 1.26 14.17
CA THR A 45 -19.87 1.60 15.25
C THR A 45 -20.35 0.33 15.94
N ILE A 46 -20.17 0.26 17.26
CA ILE A 46 -20.61 -0.85 18.11
C ILE A 46 -21.83 -0.41 18.90
N ASN A 47 -22.94 -1.13 18.74
CA ASN A 47 -24.17 -0.96 19.50
C ASN A 47 -24.29 -2.07 20.53
N LEU A 48 -24.16 -1.73 21.81
CA LEU A 48 -24.24 -2.67 22.92
C LEU A 48 -25.67 -2.79 23.45
N ARG A 49 -26.01 -3.95 23.99
CA ARG A 49 -27.29 -4.11 24.72
C ARG A 49 -27.28 -3.24 25.98
N PRO A 50 -28.44 -2.77 26.48
CA PRO A 50 -28.49 -1.88 27.63
C PRO A 50 -27.72 -2.38 28.87
N ASN A 51 -27.74 -3.69 29.12
CA ASN A 51 -27.04 -4.29 30.26
C ASN A 51 -25.52 -4.36 30.08
N GLU A 52 -25.03 -4.36 28.84
CA GLU A 52 -23.60 -4.37 28.50
C GLU A 52 -23.05 -2.95 28.43
N ALA A 53 -23.83 -2.01 27.89
CA ALA A 53 -23.50 -0.59 27.87
C ALA A 53 -23.25 -0.04 29.28
N LYS A 54 -24.05 -0.43 30.27
CA LYS A 54 -23.86 -0.05 31.68
C LYS A 54 -22.54 -0.55 32.30
N LYS A 55 -21.92 -1.58 31.71
CA LYS A 55 -20.70 -2.23 32.21
C LYS A 55 -19.46 -1.86 31.40
N THR A 56 -19.61 -1.07 30.33
CA THR A 56 -18.54 -0.75 29.40
C THR A 56 -18.17 0.72 29.57
N SER A 57 -16.88 1.01 29.84
CA SER A 57 -16.42 2.40 29.88
C SER A 57 -16.31 2.98 28.46
N VAL A 58 -16.23 4.30 28.36
CA VAL A 58 -16.06 4.99 27.07
C VAL A 58 -14.74 4.56 26.43
N GLU A 59 -13.67 4.47 27.20
CA GLU A 59 -12.33 4.06 26.74
C GLU A 59 -12.35 2.62 26.22
N GLN A 60 -13.05 1.71 26.91
CA GLN A 60 -13.20 0.33 26.47
C GLN A 60 -13.99 0.26 25.16
N MET A 61 -15.04 1.07 25.02
CA MET A 61 -15.83 1.15 23.80
C MET A 61 -15.00 1.65 22.62
N GLU A 62 -14.19 2.70 22.81
CA GLU A 62 -13.31 3.22 21.75
C GLU A 62 -12.21 2.22 21.37
N SER A 63 -11.57 1.59 22.36
CA SER A 63 -10.60 0.52 22.12
C SER A 63 -11.22 -0.65 21.35
N ASN A 64 -12.45 -1.03 21.67
CA ASN A 64 -13.16 -2.10 20.97
C ASN A 64 -13.49 -1.70 19.52
N ARG A 65 -13.91 -0.47 19.28
CA ARG A 65 -14.16 0.05 17.92
C ARG A 65 -12.89 0.03 17.09
N GLN A 66 -11.82 0.62 17.61
CA GLN A 66 -10.53 0.69 16.94
C GLN A 66 -9.99 -0.71 16.62
N SER A 67 -9.93 -1.60 17.61
CA SER A 67 -9.45 -2.98 17.40
C SER A 67 -10.29 -3.75 16.39
N THR A 68 -11.62 -3.55 16.39
CA THR A 68 -12.51 -4.14 15.38
C THR A 68 -12.24 -3.57 13.98
N GLY A 69 -12.00 -2.26 13.87
CA GLY A 69 -11.65 -1.60 12.61
C GLY A 69 -10.38 -2.18 11.97
N TYR A 70 -9.33 -2.40 12.76
CA TYR A 70 -8.11 -3.08 12.31
C TYR A 70 -8.36 -4.55 11.96
N ALA A 71 -9.15 -5.28 12.76
CA ALA A 71 -9.47 -6.67 12.46
C ALA A 71 -10.26 -6.82 11.14
N ILE A 72 -11.11 -5.86 10.79
CA ILE A 72 -11.82 -5.84 9.50
C ILE A 72 -10.84 -5.53 8.36
N GLN A 73 -9.93 -4.57 8.54
CA GLN A 73 -8.88 -4.25 7.57
C GLN A 73 -8.08 -5.51 7.18
N ASP A 74 -7.63 -6.29 8.17
CA ASP A 74 -6.86 -7.52 7.96
C ASP A 74 -7.66 -8.60 7.19
N LYS A 75 -8.94 -8.75 7.54
CA LYS A 75 -9.85 -9.69 6.85
C LYS A 75 -10.09 -9.26 5.41
N MET A 76 -10.30 -7.96 5.17
CA MET A 76 -10.46 -7.41 3.82
C MET A 76 -9.20 -7.62 3.00
N TYR A 77 -8.03 -7.30 3.55
CA TYR A 77 -6.74 -7.50 2.90
C TYR A 77 -6.56 -8.96 2.48
N SER A 78 -6.76 -9.90 3.42
CA SER A 78 -6.66 -11.33 3.16
C SER A 78 -7.65 -11.80 2.09
N TRP A 79 -8.88 -11.28 2.10
CA TRP A 79 -9.89 -11.59 1.09
C TRP A 79 -9.48 -11.08 -0.29
N PHE A 80 -9.01 -9.84 -0.38
CA PHE A 80 -8.56 -9.23 -1.63
C PHE A 80 -7.32 -9.93 -2.21
N LEU A 81 -6.35 -10.34 -1.38
CA LEU A 81 -5.21 -11.13 -1.86
C LEU A 81 -5.66 -12.44 -2.51
N ARG A 82 -6.54 -13.20 -1.83
CA ARG A 82 -7.10 -14.45 -2.37
C ARG A 82 -7.87 -14.22 -3.67
N GLN A 83 -8.58 -13.11 -3.77
CA GLN A 83 -9.34 -12.75 -4.96
C GLN A 83 -8.41 -12.36 -6.12
N SER A 84 -7.40 -11.53 -5.86
CA SER A 84 -6.38 -11.16 -6.84
C SER A 84 -5.64 -12.38 -7.37
N ASP A 85 -5.29 -13.34 -6.51
CA ASP A 85 -4.63 -14.58 -6.92
C ASP A 85 -5.53 -15.44 -7.83
N LYS A 86 -6.82 -15.51 -7.51
CA LYS A 86 -7.82 -16.29 -8.24
C LYS A 86 -8.17 -15.68 -9.60
N PHE A 87 -8.33 -14.36 -9.67
CA PHE A 87 -8.83 -13.66 -10.86
C PHE A 87 -7.75 -12.88 -11.64
N LYS A 88 -6.49 -12.94 -11.19
CA LYS A 88 -5.32 -12.29 -11.83
C LYS A 88 -5.55 -10.80 -12.10
N TYR A 89 -6.07 -10.08 -11.10
CA TYR A 89 -6.27 -8.64 -11.18
C TYR A 89 -4.95 -7.89 -11.32
N THR A 90 -4.97 -6.78 -12.07
CA THR A 90 -3.82 -5.85 -12.17
C THR A 90 -3.68 -4.95 -10.93
N VAL A 91 -4.63 -5.04 -10.00
CA VAL A 91 -4.64 -4.28 -8.75
C VAL A 91 -3.81 -4.99 -7.69
N LYS A 92 -2.82 -4.28 -7.15
CA LYS A 92 -2.02 -4.69 -5.99
C LYS A 92 -2.52 -3.97 -4.74
N PHE A 93 -2.48 -4.68 -3.62
CA PHE A 93 -2.87 -4.10 -2.33
C PHE A 93 -1.62 -3.81 -1.50
N GLN A 94 -1.53 -2.59 -0.96
CA GLN A 94 -0.49 -2.22 -0.02
C GLN A 94 -0.65 -3.06 1.26
N ASP A 95 0.48 -3.52 1.82
CA ASP A 95 0.49 -4.24 3.09
C ASP A 95 -0.14 -3.38 4.22
N VAL A 96 -0.95 -4.02 5.07
CA VAL A 96 -1.66 -3.37 6.16
C VAL A 96 -0.71 -2.77 7.19
N SER A 97 0.40 -3.45 7.50
CA SER A 97 1.42 -2.96 8.43
C SER A 97 2.11 -1.71 7.88
N LYS A 98 2.44 -1.72 6.58
CA LYS A 98 2.98 -0.53 5.90
C LYS A 98 1.99 0.63 5.94
N THR A 99 0.72 0.38 5.60
CA THR A 99 -0.35 1.37 5.62
C THR A 99 -0.45 2.00 7.02
N ASN A 100 -0.53 1.17 8.05
CA ASN A 100 -0.70 1.61 9.44
C ASN A 100 0.53 2.35 9.97
N SER A 101 1.75 1.93 9.58
CA SER A 101 2.98 2.67 9.91
C SER A 101 2.98 4.06 9.29
N LEU A 102 2.66 4.19 8.00
CA LEU A 102 2.65 5.48 7.31
C LEU A 102 1.61 6.44 7.90
N LEU A 103 0.42 5.94 8.26
CA LEU A 103 -0.60 6.73 8.96
C LEU A 103 -0.09 7.22 10.32
N LYS A 104 0.53 6.33 11.09
CA LYS A 104 1.09 6.64 12.42
C LYS A 104 2.23 7.66 12.32
N ASP A 105 3.14 7.49 11.38
CA ASP A 105 4.28 8.38 11.17
C ASP A 105 3.83 9.79 10.73
N ALA A 106 2.70 9.88 10.03
CA ALA A 106 2.06 11.13 9.68
C ALA A 106 1.17 11.73 10.79
N GLY A 107 1.09 11.09 11.95
CA GLY A 107 0.27 11.53 13.07
C GLY A 107 -1.23 11.44 12.82
N ILE A 108 -1.68 10.61 11.89
CA ILE A 108 -3.09 10.38 11.60
C ILE A 108 -3.62 9.31 12.56
N SER A 109 -4.51 9.72 13.46
CA SER A 109 -5.20 8.82 14.37
C SER A 109 -6.34 8.08 13.66
N TYR A 110 -6.87 7.05 14.34
CA TYR A 110 -8.03 6.30 13.84
C TYR A 110 -9.27 7.20 13.63
N ALA A 111 -9.47 8.22 14.47
CA ALA A 111 -10.58 9.16 14.33
C ALA A 111 -10.40 10.09 13.11
N ASP A 112 -9.17 10.53 12.84
CA ASP A 112 -8.85 11.43 11.73
C ASP A 112 -9.15 10.80 10.36
N LEU A 113 -9.18 9.47 10.26
CA LEU A 113 -9.43 8.76 9.00
C LEU A 113 -10.78 9.12 8.37
N ARG A 114 -11.79 9.46 9.18
CA ARG A 114 -13.12 9.88 8.71
C ARG A 114 -13.13 11.33 8.22
N GLU A 115 -12.25 12.16 8.76
CA GLU A 115 -12.26 13.61 8.57
C GLU A 115 -11.38 14.06 7.38
N ARG A 116 -10.45 13.20 6.95
CA ARG A 116 -9.54 13.47 5.84
C ARG A 116 -10.12 12.99 4.52
N SER A 117 -9.83 13.71 3.43
CA SER A 117 -10.22 13.25 2.10
C SER A 117 -9.44 12.01 1.67
N LYS A 118 -10.09 11.12 0.92
CA LYS A 118 -9.51 9.86 0.44
C LYS A 118 -8.31 10.11 -0.48
N GLU A 119 -8.36 11.19 -1.26
CA GLU A 119 -7.29 11.61 -2.17
C GLU A 119 -6.04 12.05 -1.39
N SER A 120 -6.23 12.77 -0.29
CA SER A 120 -5.13 13.20 0.58
C SER A 120 -4.46 12.00 1.25
N ILE A 121 -5.27 11.07 1.78
CA ILE A 121 -4.75 9.84 2.38
C ILE A 121 -4.04 8.98 1.32
N ALA A 122 -4.61 8.83 0.12
CA ALA A 122 -3.98 8.06 -0.95
C ALA A 122 -2.61 8.64 -1.34
N LYS A 123 -2.52 9.96 -1.47
CA LYS A 123 -1.26 10.67 -1.75
C LYS A 123 -0.23 10.47 -0.65
N LEU A 124 -0.65 10.57 0.62
CA LEU A 124 0.20 10.34 1.78
C LEU A 124 0.75 8.90 1.83
N LEU A 125 -0.09 7.92 1.50
CA LEU A 125 0.27 6.50 1.49
C LEU A 125 1.06 6.08 0.25
N GLY A 126 1.19 6.95 -0.76
CA GLY A 126 1.84 6.66 -2.03
C GLY A 126 1.11 5.57 -2.83
N VAL A 127 -0.23 5.62 -2.84
CA VAL A 127 -1.10 4.67 -3.55
C VAL A 127 -2.05 5.40 -4.50
N ASP A 128 -2.60 4.68 -5.48
CA ASP A 128 -3.53 5.24 -6.47
C ASP A 128 -4.94 5.46 -5.90
N ALA A 129 -5.34 4.64 -4.92
CA ALA A 129 -6.63 4.76 -4.26
C ALA A 129 -6.62 4.16 -2.85
N VAL A 130 -7.62 4.53 -2.06
CA VAL A 130 -7.89 3.95 -0.74
C VAL A 130 -9.28 3.34 -0.69
N ILE A 131 -9.40 2.22 -0.01
CA ILE A 131 -10.67 1.61 0.37
C ILE A 131 -10.95 2.01 1.82
N SER A 132 -12.11 2.63 2.04
CA SER A 132 -12.65 2.93 3.36
C SER A 132 -14.14 2.59 3.37
N ASN A 133 -14.64 2.15 4.51
CA ASN A 133 -16.05 1.89 4.77
C ASN A 133 -16.45 2.61 6.06
#